data_AF-A0A355HDR6-F1
#
_entry.id   AF-A0A355HDR6-F1
#
_cell.length_a   1.000
_cell.length_b   1.000
_cell.length_c   1.000
_cell.angle_alpha   90.00
_cell.angle_beta   90.00
_cell.angle_gamma   90.00
#
_symmetry.space_group_name_H-M   'P 1'
#
loop_
_entity.id
_entity.type
_entity.pdbx_description
1 polymer ?
#
loop_
_entity_poly.entity_id
_entity_poly.type
_entity_poly.pdbx_seq_one_letter_code
_entity_poly.pdbx_strand_id
1 'polypeptide(L)'
;MSALRNQTIEHYSYPQAISKAAKSARGNVVLFLIPMVLIALAIAMKNIESGFAFLTAKPIVYANMLPVNFIDILFLPPVLFAVFNSYKAISNFIGGLKEQYPPTDRGENLLPAVKGTIQDVLSHIEFKKCGTNKSRNISHRLMMYGFIGLFITTNAVFVLHWLNEFGFDVQVTPLPFFHPVKILGNVSAFAAFAGIYLIVRDRVKNSATSILSLFDWMFIGNMFFTVVTGILCQVFRVGDHANLAFLTYYIHLVMV
;
A
#
# COMPACT_ATOMS: atom_id res chain seq x y z
N MET A 1 15.78 9.62 -18.00
CA MET A 1 15.72 9.33 -16.54
C MET A 1 14.84 8.11 -16.20
N SER A 2 13.59 8.00 -16.68
CA SER A 2 12.70 6.87 -16.32
C SER A 2 13.28 5.47 -16.65
N ALA A 3 13.87 5.30 -17.85
CA ALA A 3 14.49 4.04 -18.26
C ALA A 3 15.69 3.63 -17.37
N LEU A 4 16.61 4.56 -17.10
CA LEU A 4 17.77 4.31 -16.22
C LEU A 4 17.33 3.96 -14.81
N ARG A 5 16.39 4.70 -14.22
CA ARG A 5 15.83 4.39 -12.90
C ARG A 5 15.23 2.98 -12.88
N ASN A 6 14.48 2.59 -13.91
CA ASN A 6 13.92 1.25 -13.98
C ASN A 6 15.03 0.19 -14.04
N GLN A 7 16.08 0.39 -14.83
CA GLN A 7 17.22 -0.54 -14.86
C GLN A 7 17.90 -0.65 -13.49
N THR A 8 18.12 0.48 -12.80
CA THR A 8 18.65 0.50 -11.43
C THR A 8 17.75 -0.29 -10.47
N ILE A 9 16.42 -0.08 -10.51
CA ILE A 9 15.48 -0.84 -9.69
C ILE A 9 15.60 -2.34 -10.00
N GLU A 10 15.68 -2.75 -11.27
CA GLU A 10 15.86 -4.16 -11.62
C GLU A 10 17.11 -4.75 -11.00
N HIS A 11 18.23 -4.05 -11.20
CA HIS A 11 19.55 -4.55 -10.90
C HIS A 11 19.70 -4.81 -9.40
N TYR A 12 19.22 -3.89 -8.57
CA TYR A 12 19.35 -3.98 -7.12
C TYR A 12 18.20 -4.74 -6.44
N SER A 13 17.03 -4.86 -7.08
CA SER A 13 15.88 -5.59 -6.51
C SER A 13 16.13 -7.09 -6.33
N TYR A 14 15.48 -7.68 -5.33
CA TYR A 14 15.43 -9.12 -5.13
C TYR A 14 13.97 -9.58 -4.95
N PRO A 15 13.56 -10.71 -5.56
CA PRO A 15 14.23 -11.39 -6.67
C PRO A 15 14.05 -10.61 -7.99
N GLN A 16 15.08 -10.56 -8.83
CA GLN A 16 15.04 -9.84 -10.12
C GLN A 16 13.93 -10.33 -11.07
N ALA A 17 13.51 -11.60 -10.93
CA ALA A 17 12.41 -12.14 -11.72
C ALA A 17 11.09 -11.37 -11.50
N ILE A 18 10.80 -10.97 -10.25
CA ILE A 18 9.58 -10.22 -9.92
C ILE A 18 9.66 -8.79 -10.47
N SER A 19 10.81 -8.12 -10.35
CA SER A 19 10.97 -6.77 -10.88
C SER A 19 10.94 -6.72 -12.41
N LYS A 20 11.45 -7.76 -13.09
CA LYS A 20 11.27 -7.94 -14.54
C LYS A 20 9.80 -8.15 -14.90
N ALA A 21 9.10 -9.02 -14.18
CA ALA A 21 7.68 -9.28 -14.40
C ALA A 21 6.85 -7.99 -14.25
N ALA A 22 7.09 -7.20 -13.20
CA ALA A 22 6.40 -5.94 -12.91
C ALA A 22 6.59 -4.86 -13.99
N LYS A 23 7.55 -5.00 -14.90
CA LYS A 23 7.78 -4.08 -16.02
C LYS A 23 7.17 -4.52 -17.33
N SER A 24 6.61 -5.73 -17.38
CA SER A 24 5.99 -6.30 -18.58
C SER A 24 4.48 -6.43 -18.40
N ALA A 25 3.71 -6.32 -19.47
CA ALA A 25 2.25 -6.47 -19.39
C ALA A 25 1.85 -7.89 -18.93
N ARG A 26 2.46 -8.92 -19.53
CA ARG A 26 2.22 -10.32 -19.16
C ARG A 26 2.60 -10.62 -17.71
N GLY A 27 3.75 -10.11 -17.26
CA GLY A 27 4.19 -10.29 -15.88
C GLY A 27 3.25 -9.61 -14.89
N ASN A 28 2.78 -8.39 -15.17
CA ASN A 28 1.77 -7.73 -14.33
C ASN A 28 0.47 -8.54 -14.24
N VAL A 29 -0.03 -9.07 -15.36
CA VAL A 29 -1.23 -9.94 -15.34
C VAL A 29 -1.02 -11.11 -14.39
N VAL A 30 0.11 -11.80 -14.46
CA VAL A 30 0.44 -12.90 -13.54
C VAL A 30 0.52 -12.40 -12.08
N LEU A 31 1.21 -11.29 -11.84
CA LEU A 31 1.38 -10.73 -10.48
C LEU A 31 0.05 -10.36 -9.82
N PHE A 32 -0.94 -9.87 -10.57
CA PHE A 32 -2.28 -9.57 -10.06
C PHE A 32 -3.18 -10.81 -9.97
N LEU A 33 -3.01 -11.79 -10.86
CA LEU A 33 -3.79 -13.04 -10.82
C LEU A 33 -3.50 -13.87 -9.58
N ILE A 34 -2.26 -13.85 -9.09
CA ILE A 34 -1.87 -14.61 -7.89
C ILE A 34 -2.73 -14.22 -6.67
N PRO A 35 -2.74 -12.96 -6.17
CA PRO A 35 -3.58 -12.59 -5.04
C PRO A 35 -5.08 -12.70 -5.36
N MET A 36 -5.49 -12.39 -6.60
CA MET A 36 -6.89 -12.50 -7.04
C MET A 36 -7.44 -13.91 -6.85
N VAL A 37 -6.74 -14.92 -7.34
CA VAL A 37 -7.17 -16.32 -7.24
C VAL A 37 -7.00 -16.83 -5.82
N LEU A 38 -5.88 -16.53 -5.16
CA LEU A 38 -5.59 -17.00 -3.80
C LEU A 38 -6.65 -16.51 -2.80
N ILE A 39 -7.03 -15.23 -2.86
CA ILE A 39 -8.07 -14.66 -1.99
C ILE A 39 -9.45 -15.21 -2.38
N ALA A 40 -9.76 -15.39 -3.67
CA ALA A 40 -11.03 -15.96 -4.08
C ALA A 40 -11.21 -17.41 -3.60
N LEU A 41 -10.14 -18.23 -3.70
CA LEU A 41 -10.13 -19.59 -3.18
C LEU A 41 -10.29 -19.60 -1.66
N ALA A 42 -9.60 -18.71 -0.94
CA ALA A 42 -9.76 -18.55 0.50
C ALA A 42 -11.22 -18.26 0.90
N ILE A 43 -11.88 -17.32 0.20
CA ILE A 43 -13.28 -16.98 0.45
C ILE A 43 -14.18 -18.19 0.16
N ALA A 44 -13.97 -18.87 -0.97
CA ALA A 44 -14.75 -20.05 -1.35
C ALA A 44 -14.61 -21.17 -0.31
N MET A 45 -13.38 -21.51 0.09
CA MET A 45 -13.11 -22.54 1.09
C MET A 45 -13.80 -22.26 2.44
N LYS A 46 -13.92 -20.99 2.84
CA LYS A 46 -14.56 -20.62 4.11
C LYS A 46 -16.08 -20.53 4.05
N ASN A 47 -16.67 -20.39 2.87
CA ASN A 47 -18.08 -20.02 2.74
C ASN A 47 -18.91 -20.94 1.83
N ILE A 48 -18.30 -21.94 1.18
CA ILE A 48 -19.01 -22.85 0.28
C ILE A 48 -20.06 -23.70 1.03
N GLU A 49 -19.73 -24.19 2.22
CA GLU A 49 -20.63 -25.00 3.05
C GLU A 49 -21.81 -24.16 3.59
N SER A 50 -21.57 -22.89 3.89
CA SER A 50 -22.61 -21.96 4.35
C SER A 50 -23.41 -21.33 3.21
N GLY A 51 -23.12 -21.68 1.95
CA GLY A 51 -23.78 -21.08 0.79
C GLY A 51 -23.58 -19.56 0.70
N PHE A 52 -22.42 -19.05 1.14
CA PHE A 52 -22.10 -17.61 1.17
C PHE A 52 -23.07 -16.78 2.03
N ALA A 53 -23.51 -17.32 3.17
CA ALA A 53 -24.45 -16.67 4.09
C ALA A 53 -24.05 -15.25 4.55
N PHE A 54 -22.76 -14.89 4.48
CA PHE A 54 -22.31 -13.54 4.80
C PHE A 54 -22.94 -12.45 3.90
N LEU A 55 -23.35 -12.79 2.67
CA LEU A 55 -24.01 -11.84 1.74
C LEU A 55 -25.36 -11.36 2.25
N THR A 56 -26.05 -12.17 3.06
CA THR A 56 -27.34 -11.85 3.65
C THR A 56 -27.26 -11.46 5.12
N ALA A 57 -26.13 -11.73 5.78
CA ALA A 57 -25.93 -11.43 7.20
C ALA A 57 -25.99 -9.92 7.48
N LYS A 58 -26.67 -9.57 8.58
CA LYS A 58 -26.76 -8.20 9.11
C LYS A 58 -26.35 -8.17 10.58
N PRO A 59 -25.62 -7.14 11.04
CA PRO A 59 -25.04 -6.06 10.24
C PRO A 59 -23.92 -6.55 9.30
N ILE A 60 -23.56 -5.75 8.30
CA ILE A 60 -22.44 -6.09 7.40
C ILE A 60 -21.12 -6.04 8.18
N VAL A 61 -20.53 -7.22 8.38
CA VAL A 61 -19.25 -7.41 9.06
C VAL A 61 -18.31 -8.18 8.15
N TYR A 62 -17.16 -7.58 7.81
CA TYR A 62 -16.19 -8.19 6.87
C TYR A 62 -15.60 -9.50 7.38
N ALA A 63 -15.49 -9.67 8.70
CA ALA A 63 -15.04 -10.91 9.32
C ALA A 63 -15.94 -12.13 9.00
N ASN A 64 -17.20 -11.90 8.60
CA ASN A 64 -18.09 -12.98 8.17
C ASN A 64 -17.68 -13.58 6.81
N MET A 65 -16.99 -12.80 5.96
CA MET A 65 -16.45 -13.30 4.68
C MET A 65 -15.09 -13.96 4.88
N LEU A 66 -14.19 -13.27 5.57
CA LEU A 66 -12.87 -13.77 5.95
C LEU A 66 -12.55 -13.32 7.39
N PRO A 67 -12.46 -14.23 8.36
CA PRO A 67 -12.08 -13.90 9.73
C PRO A 67 -10.71 -13.22 9.80
N VAL A 68 -10.52 -12.31 10.76
CA VAL A 68 -9.28 -11.52 10.90
C VAL A 68 -8.04 -12.41 11.02
N ASN A 69 -8.11 -13.47 11.83
CA ASN A 69 -7.01 -14.44 11.97
C ASN A 69 -6.60 -15.07 10.63
N PHE A 70 -7.55 -15.25 9.72
CA PHE A 70 -7.28 -15.78 8.39
C PHE A 70 -6.66 -14.73 7.46
N ILE A 71 -7.11 -13.47 7.56
CA ILE A 71 -6.46 -12.33 6.89
C ILE A 71 -5.00 -12.24 7.31
N ASP A 72 -4.70 -12.34 8.60
CA ASP A 72 -3.32 -12.26 9.10
C ASP A 72 -2.43 -13.37 8.53
N ILE A 73 -2.94 -14.60 8.43
CA ILE A 73 -2.23 -15.72 7.77
C ILE A 73 -1.93 -15.42 6.30
N LEU A 74 -2.84 -14.76 5.59
CA LEU A 74 -2.67 -14.43 4.18
C LEU A 74 -1.72 -13.25 3.95
N PHE A 75 -1.76 -12.22 4.81
CA PHE A 75 -1.08 -10.94 4.57
C PHE A 75 0.25 -10.78 5.33
N LEU A 76 0.46 -11.47 6.45
CA LEU A 76 1.74 -11.41 7.16
C LEU A 76 2.92 -11.99 6.33
N PRO A 77 2.79 -13.14 5.62
CA PRO A 77 3.89 -13.63 4.81
C PRO A 77 4.30 -12.67 3.67
N PRO A 78 3.39 -12.09 2.87
CA PRO A 78 3.73 -11.02 1.92
C PRO A 78 4.39 -9.80 2.58
N VAL A 79 3.93 -9.38 3.76
CA VAL A 79 4.55 -8.26 4.50
C VAL A 79 6.00 -8.60 4.88
N LEU A 80 6.25 -9.79 5.45
CA LEU A 80 7.60 -10.25 5.78
C LEU A 80 8.48 -10.35 4.54
N PHE A 81 7.93 -10.84 3.43
CA PHE A 81 8.62 -10.91 2.15
C PHE A 81 8.97 -9.51 1.62
N ALA A 82 8.07 -8.53 1.73
CA ALA A 82 8.32 -7.15 1.33
C ALA A 82 9.42 -6.48 2.18
N VAL A 83 9.42 -6.70 3.50
CA VAL A 83 10.46 -6.22 4.41
C VAL A 83 11.82 -6.83 4.06
N PHE A 84 11.86 -8.15 3.87
CA PHE A 84 13.08 -8.86 3.48
C PHE A 84 13.63 -8.36 2.13
N ASN A 85 12.77 -8.22 1.11
CA ASN A 85 13.18 -7.72 -0.20
C ASN A 85 13.66 -6.26 -0.13
N SER A 86 13.06 -5.42 0.70
CA SER A 86 13.50 -4.04 0.93
C SER A 86 14.89 -4.00 1.54
N TYR A 87 15.13 -4.82 2.57
CA TYR A 87 16.46 -4.99 3.16
C TYR A 87 17.48 -5.42 2.11
N LYS A 88 17.19 -6.49 1.35
CA LYS A 88 18.07 -6.99 0.29
C LYS A 88 18.36 -5.93 -0.78
N ALA A 89 17.34 -5.19 -1.24
CA ALA A 89 17.51 -4.15 -2.25
C ALA A 89 18.40 -3.01 -1.76
N ILE A 90 18.20 -2.55 -0.52
CA ILE A 90 19.02 -1.50 0.10
C ILE A 90 20.46 -2.01 0.29
N SER A 91 20.65 -3.23 0.80
CA SER A 91 21.97 -3.81 0.99
C SER A 91 22.73 -3.95 -0.33
N ASN A 92 22.07 -4.43 -1.39
CA ASN A 92 22.67 -4.53 -2.72
C ASN A 92 23.04 -3.15 -3.27
N PHE A 93 22.16 -2.16 -3.10
CA PHE A 93 22.39 -0.78 -3.56
C PHE A 93 23.58 -0.14 -2.83
N ILE A 94 23.63 -0.25 -1.50
CA ILE A 94 24.77 0.25 -0.72
C ILE A 94 26.06 -0.49 -1.10
N GLY A 95 25.98 -1.80 -1.36
CA GLY A 95 27.13 -2.58 -1.85
C GLY A 95 27.67 -2.04 -3.17
N GLY A 96 26.80 -1.83 -4.16
CA GLY A 96 27.19 -1.26 -5.46
C GLY A 96 27.72 0.16 -5.35
N LEU A 97 27.16 0.98 -4.46
CA LEU A 97 27.70 2.32 -4.16
C LEU A 97 29.11 2.26 -3.59
N LYS A 98 29.40 1.34 -2.65
CA LYS A 98 30.75 1.19 -2.07
C LYS A 98 31.78 0.71 -3.08
N GLU A 99 31.36 -0.12 -4.04
CA GLU A 99 32.25 -0.61 -5.11
C GLU A 99 32.61 0.51 -6.09
N GLN A 100 31.63 1.31 -6.50
CA GLN A 100 31.84 2.42 -7.45
C GLN A 100 32.44 3.67 -6.80
N TYR A 101 32.11 3.91 -5.54
CA TYR A 101 32.54 5.06 -4.73
C TYR A 101 33.04 4.55 -3.37
N PRO A 102 34.30 4.10 -3.30
CA PRO A 102 34.89 3.62 -2.05
C PRO A 102 34.78 4.68 -0.94
N PRO A 103 34.43 4.28 0.30
CA PRO A 103 34.35 5.21 1.42
C PRO A 103 35.65 6.01 1.58
N THR A 104 35.52 7.31 1.82
CA THR A 104 36.64 8.21 2.13
C THR A 104 36.49 8.75 3.54
N ASP A 105 37.60 9.20 4.14
CA ASP A 105 37.61 9.78 5.48
C ASP A 105 36.80 11.09 5.59
N ARG A 106 36.35 11.64 4.46
CA ARG A 106 35.52 12.84 4.36
C ARG A 106 34.02 12.54 4.25
N GLY A 107 33.63 11.26 4.18
CA GLY A 107 32.24 10.83 4.06
C GLY A 107 31.50 10.82 5.40
N GLU A 108 30.19 11.06 5.37
CA GLU A 108 29.35 10.85 6.53
C GLU A 108 29.18 9.36 6.84
N ASN A 109 29.12 9.03 8.13
CA ASN A 109 28.73 7.69 8.56
C ASN A 109 27.29 7.36 8.14
N LEU A 110 27.00 6.06 7.95
CA LEU A 110 25.71 5.60 7.45
C LEU A 110 24.52 6.04 8.33
N LEU A 111 24.67 6.02 9.66
CA LEU A 111 23.59 6.38 10.59
C LEU A 111 23.17 7.86 10.48
N PRO A 112 24.09 8.85 10.55
CA PRO A 112 23.79 10.25 10.24
C PRO A 112 23.13 10.44 8.87
N ALA A 113 23.65 9.79 7.82
CA ALA A 113 23.13 9.91 6.46
C ALA A 113 21.68 9.39 6.35
N VAL A 114 21.39 8.24 6.98
CA VAL A 114 20.02 7.68 7.05
C VAL A 114 19.09 8.62 7.81
N LYS A 115 19.53 9.16 8.95
CA LYS A 115 18.74 10.11 9.73
C LYS A 115 18.43 11.38 8.92
N GLY A 116 19.41 11.97 8.25
CA GLY A 116 19.24 13.13 7.38
C GLY A 116 18.26 12.83 6.25
N THR A 117 18.41 11.68 5.59
CA THR A 117 17.50 11.22 4.53
C THR A 117 16.05 11.11 5.04
N ILE A 118 15.83 10.54 6.22
CA ILE A 118 14.49 10.44 6.82
C ILE A 118 13.91 11.84 7.08
N GLN A 119 14.70 12.76 7.62
CA GLN A 119 14.27 14.14 7.88
C GLN A 119 13.91 14.89 6.59
N ASP A 120 14.71 14.72 5.53
CA ASP A 120 14.47 15.34 4.23
C ASP A 120 13.21 14.79 3.57
N VAL A 121 12.99 13.47 3.63
CA VAL A 121 11.79 12.81 3.11
C VAL A 121 10.56 13.28 3.86
N LEU A 122 10.58 13.26 5.20
CA LEU A 122 9.43 13.66 6.01
C LEU A 122 9.10 15.15 5.79
N SER A 123 10.11 16.03 5.81
CA SER A 123 9.90 17.47 5.63
C SER A 123 9.57 17.89 4.19
N HIS A 124 9.75 16.99 3.21
CA HIS A 124 9.63 17.25 1.78
C HIS A 124 10.49 18.44 1.33
N ILE A 125 11.67 18.65 1.93
CA ILE A 125 12.48 19.85 1.67
C ILE A 125 12.99 19.89 0.22
N GLU A 126 13.35 18.75 -0.35
CA GLU A 126 13.80 18.65 -1.75
C GLU A 126 12.71 19.06 -2.75
N PHE A 127 11.45 18.73 -2.48
CA PHE A 127 10.34 19.17 -3.33
C PHE A 127 10.11 20.68 -3.26
N LYS A 128 10.49 21.35 -2.16
CA LYS A 128 10.40 22.81 -2.03
C LYS A 128 11.47 23.52 -2.86
N LYS A 129 12.61 22.87 -3.13
CA LYS A 129 13.70 23.41 -3.95
C LYS A 129 13.37 23.41 -5.45
N CYS A 130 12.36 22.65 -5.89
CA CYS A 130 11.95 22.59 -7.29
C CYS A 130 10.95 23.70 -7.66
N GLY A 131 11.37 24.67 -8.46
CA GLY A 131 10.51 25.79 -8.90
C GLY A 131 9.47 25.41 -9.96
N THR A 132 9.80 24.51 -10.88
CA THR A 132 8.96 24.19 -12.06
C THR A 132 7.81 23.23 -11.76
N ASN A 133 7.91 22.40 -10.72
CA ASN A 133 6.92 21.39 -10.38
C ASN A 133 6.38 21.55 -8.95
N LYS A 134 6.10 22.78 -8.54
CA LYS A 134 5.69 23.12 -7.17
C LYS A 134 4.42 22.38 -6.71
N SER A 135 3.50 22.04 -7.62
CA SER A 135 2.28 21.27 -7.29
C SER A 135 2.60 19.89 -6.70
N ARG A 136 3.70 19.26 -7.14
CA ARG A 136 4.10 17.91 -6.71
C ARG A 136 4.37 17.82 -5.22
N ASN A 137 4.85 18.90 -4.58
CA ASN A 137 5.12 18.93 -3.15
C ASN A 137 3.85 18.65 -2.34
N ILE A 138 2.72 19.28 -2.71
CA ILE A 138 1.45 19.11 -2.01
C ILE A 138 0.92 17.70 -2.24
N SER A 139 0.90 17.24 -3.50
CA SER A 139 0.35 15.92 -3.86
C SER A 139 1.12 14.79 -3.18
N HIS A 140 2.46 14.84 -3.17
CA HIS A 140 3.28 13.83 -2.49
C HIS A 140 3.17 13.90 -0.96
N ARG A 141 3.04 15.11 -0.38
CA ARG A 141 2.87 15.26 1.06
C ARG A 141 1.55 14.65 1.55
N LEU A 142 0.46 14.98 0.85
CA LEU A 142 -0.86 14.41 1.12
C LEU A 142 -0.84 12.88 1.00
N MET A 143 -0.20 12.37 -0.05
CA MET A 143 -0.01 10.95 -0.26
C MET A 143 0.76 10.29 0.90
N MET A 144 1.95 10.80 1.22
CA MET A 144 2.84 10.18 2.21
C MET A 144 2.19 10.15 3.59
N TYR A 145 1.68 11.29 4.08
CA TYR A 145 1.05 11.34 5.39
C TYR A 145 -0.30 10.62 5.44
N GLY A 146 -1.05 10.61 4.32
CA GLY A 146 -2.24 9.79 4.19
C GLY A 146 -1.92 8.29 4.35
N PHE A 147 -0.90 7.78 3.66
CA PHE A 147 -0.49 6.38 3.81
C PHE A 147 0.11 6.06 5.19
N ILE A 148 0.88 6.97 5.79
CA ILE A 148 1.37 6.79 7.17
C ILE A 148 0.19 6.67 8.14
N GLY A 149 -0.80 7.54 8.03
CA GLY A 149 -2.00 7.48 8.86
C GLY A 149 -2.80 6.19 8.63
N LEU A 150 -2.99 5.77 7.37
CA LEU A 150 -3.64 4.50 7.04
C LEU A 150 -2.88 3.29 7.59
N PHE A 151 -1.55 3.29 7.51
CA PHE A 151 -0.69 2.26 8.08
C PHE A 151 -0.85 2.19 9.60
N ILE A 152 -0.82 3.33 10.29
CA ILE A 152 -1.06 3.40 11.74
C ILE A 152 -2.45 2.82 12.07
N THR A 153 -3.49 3.17 11.31
CA THR A 153 -4.85 2.70 11.58
C THR A 153 -5.01 1.20 11.38
N THR A 154 -4.36 0.64 10.35
CA THR A 154 -4.36 -0.80 10.08
C THR A 154 -3.68 -1.57 11.22
N ASN A 155 -2.52 -1.10 11.67
CA ASN A 155 -1.81 -1.71 12.80
C ASN A 155 -2.56 -1.53 14.12
N ALA A 156 -3.23 -0.40 14.33
CA ALA A 156 -4.06 -0.20 15.53
C ALA A 156 -5.23 -1.19 15.58
N VAL A 157 -5.91 -1.45 14.44
CA VAL A 157 -6.96 -2.47 14.37
C VAL A 157 -6.40 -3.87 14.59
N PHE A 158 -5.24 -4.18 14.00
CA PHE A 158 -4.55 -5.45 14.23
C PHE A 158 -4.24 -5.66 15.72
N VAL A 159 -3.67 -4.66 16.40
CA VAL A 159 -3.37 -4.73 17.84
C VAL A 159 -4.64 -4.88 18.68
N LEU A 160 -5.70 -4.11 18.38
CA LEU A 160 -6.99 -4.25 19.07
C LEU A 160 -7.58 -5.65 18.93
N HIS A 161 -7.50 -6.23 17.73
CA HIS A 161 -7.97 -7.60 17.47
C HIS A 161 -7.24 -8.63 18.34
N TRP A 162 -5.89 -8.60 18.33
CA TRP A 162 -5.10 -9.56 19.11
C TRP A 162 -5.19 -9.35 20.62
N LEU A 163 -5.33 -8.10 21.09
CA LEU A 163 -5.63 -7.85 22.50
C LEU A 163 -6.97 -8.50 22.89
N ASN A 164 -8.00 -8.41 22.05
CA ASN A 164 -9.26 -9.07 22.31
C ASN A 164 -9.13 -10.61 22.35
N GLU A 165 -8.42 -11.19 21.38
CA GLU A 165 -8.15 -12.65 21.34
C GLU A 165 -7.34 -13.13 22.57
N PHE A 166 -6.48 -12.28 23.14
CA PHE A 166 -5.77 -12.56 24.41
C PHE A 166 -6.61 -12.30 25.67
N GLY A 167 -7.90 -12.00 25.53
CA GLY A 167 -8.85 -11.84 26.63
C GLY A 167 -8.88 -10.45 27.25
N PHE A 168 -8.26 -9.44 26.63
CA PHE A 168 -8.43 -8.05 27.06
C PHE A 168 -9.77 -7.49 26.57
N ASP A 169 -10.45 -6.76 27.45
CA ASP A 169 -11.70 -6.05 27.10
C ASP A 169 -11.38 -4.80 26.28
N VAL A 170 -11.36 -4.96 24.96
CA VAL A 170 -11.13 -3.91 23.98
C VAL A 170 -12.19 -3.95 22.89
N GLN A 171 -12.42 -2.81 22.24
CA GLN A 171 -13.43 -2.71 21.20
C GLN A 171 -13.07 -3.56 19.96
N VAL A 172 -14.02 -4.36 19.51
CA VAL A 172 -13.90 -5.18 18.30
C VAL A 172 -14.44 -4.47 17.06
N THR A 173 -13.97 -4.89 15.88
CA THR A 173 -14.51 -4.35 14.63
C THR A 173 -15.92 -4.92 14.36
N PRO A 174 -16.84 -4.13 13.76
CA PRO A 174 -16.66 -2.78 13.25
C PRO A 174 -16.62 -1.71 14.36
N LEU A 175 -15.56 -0.89 14.34
CA LEU A 175 -15.41 0.19 15.31
C LEU A 175 -16.48 1.29 15.11
N PRO A 176 -16.95 1.94 16.21
CA PRO A 176 -17.85 3.08 16.14
C PRO A 176 -17.31 4.22 15.27
N PHE A 177 -18.20 5.01 14.65
CA PHE A 177 -17.81 6.04 13.68
C PHE A 177 -16.85 7.10 14.25
N PHE A 178 -17.06 7.48 15.52
CA PHE A 178 -16.22 8.45 16.24
C PHE A 178 -15.07 7.83 17.02
N HIS A 179 -14.80 6.53 16.85
CA HIS A 179 -13.61 5.93 17.44
C HIS A 179 -12.34 6.63 16.88
N PRO A 180 -11.32 6.93 17.72
CA PRO A 180 -10.13 7.67 17.27
C PRO A 180 -9.44 7.06 16.04
N VAL A 181 -9.36 5.72 16.00
CA VAL A 181 -8.81 4.98 14.85
C VAL A 181 -9.64 5.19 13.57
N LYS A 182 -10.97 5.30 13.68
CA LYS A 182 -11.85 5.57 12.53
C LYS A 182 -11.72 7.01 12.04
N ILE A 183 -11.62 7.98 12.95
CA ILE A 183 -11.41 9.39 12.59
C ILE A 183 -10.07 9.54 11.87
N LEU A 184 -8.99 8.98 12.44
CA LEU A 184 -7.68 8.98 11.82
C LEU A 184 -7.73 8.30 10.44
N GLY A 185 -8.39 7.14 10.34
CA GLY A 185 -8.54 6.42 9.08
C GLY A 185 -9.25 7.24 7.99
N ASN A 186 -10.35 7.92 8.33
CA ASN A 186 -11.12 8.74 7.39
C ASN A 186 -10.32 9.97 6.91
N VAL A 187 -9.68 10.70 7.84
CA VAL A 187 -8.83 11.84 7.49
C VAL A 187 -7.66 11.40 6.61
N SER A 188 -7.03 10.27 6.96
CA SER A 188 -5.90 9.71 6.21
C SER A 188 -6.31 9.22 4.83
N ALA A 189 -7.49 8.59 4.70
CA ALA A 189 -8.05 8.15 3.43
C ALA A 189 -8.34 9.34 2.51
N PHE A 190 -8.91 10.43 3.05
CA PHE A 190 -9.14 11.65 2.30
C PHE A 190 -7.82 12.28 1.82
N ALA A 191 -6.81 12.37 2.69
CA ALA A 191 -5.50 12.88 2.33
C ALA A 191 -4.83 12.00 1.24
N ALA A 192 -4.84 10.68 1.41
CA ALA A 192 -4.30 9.74 0.42
C ALA A 192 -5.04 9.85 -0.93
N PHE A 193 -6.37 9.95 -0.91
CA PHE A 193 -7.18 10.11 -2.11
C PHE A 193 -6.87 11.42 -2.84
N ALA A 194 -6.84 12.54 -2.12
CA ALA A 194 -6.46 13.83 -2.69
C ALA A 194 -5.05 13.78 -3.27
N GLY A 195 -4.09 13.19 -2.55
CA GLY A 195 -2.72 12.99 -3.00
C GLY A 195 -2.64 12.21 -4.31
N ILE A 196 -3.28 11.02 -4.37
CA ILE A 196 -3.20 10.15 -5.56
C ILE A 196 -3.92 10.76 -6.75
N TYR A 197 -5.09 11.38 -6.51
CA TYR A 197 -5.86 12.05 -7.54
C TYR A 197 -5.05 13.18 -8.19
N LEU A 198 -4.41 14.03 -7.38
CA LEU A 198 -3.56 15.11 -7.88
C LEU A 198 -2.34 14.58 -8.64
N ILE A 199 -1.72 13.49 -8.16
CA ILE A 199 -0.61 12.83 -8.87
C ILE A 199 -1.08 12.32 -10.24
N VAL A 200 -2.15 11.54 -10.30
CA VAL A 200 -2.69 10.98 -11.56
C VAL A 200 -3.07 12.10 -12.52
N ARG A 201 -3.81 13.11 -12.05
CA ARG A 201 -4.21 14.27 -12.85
C ARG A 201 -3.00 14.98 -13.45
N ASP A 202 -1.98 15.27 -12.64
CA ASP A 202 -0.77 15.97 -13.10
C ASP A 202 0.02 15.10 -14.09
N ARG A 203 0.05 13.76 -13.94
CA ARG A 203 0.67 12.85 -14.91
C ARG A 203 -0.05 12.81 -16.25
N VAL A 204 -1.38 12.72 -16.23
CA VAL A 204 -2.19 12.72 -17.45
C VAL A 204 -2.03 14.05 -18.20
N LYS A 205 -2.10 15.18 -17.48
CA LYS A 205 -1.93 16.52 -18.06
C LYS A 205 -0.55 16.74 -18.70
N ASN A 206 0.49 16.15 -18.15
CA ASN A 206 1.87 16.30 -18.63
C ASN A 206 2.36 15.08 -19.44
N SER A 207 1.46 14.23 -19.93
CA SER A 207 1.81 12.99 -20.65
C SER A 207 2.61 13.25 -21.94
N ALA A 208 2.43 14.41 -22.57
CA ALA A 208 3.19 14.81 -23.76
C ALA A 208 4.67 15.13 -23.48
N THR A 209 5.02 15.51 -22.25
CA THR A 209 6.38 15.94 -21.87
C THR A 209 7.04 15.02 -20.84
N SER A 210 6.26 14.22 -20.12
CA SER A 210 6.72 13.28 -19.09
C SER A 210 6.24 11.87 -19.41
N ILE A 211 7.06 11.13 -20.15
CA ILE A 211 6.79 9.74 -20.51
C ILE A 211 7.07 8.84 -19.29
N LEU A 212 6.01 8.18 -18.81
CA LEU A 212 6.06 7.19 -17.75
C LEU A 212 6.25 5.79 -18.33
N SER A 213 6.94 4.93 -17.60
CA SER A 213 7.03 3.51 -17.95
C SER A 213 5.76 2.76 -17.56
N LEU A 214 5.56 1.55 -18.10
CA LEU A 214 4.46 0.68 -17.65
C LEU A 214 4.50 0.47 -16.14
N PHE A 215 5.68 0.21 -15.58
CA PHE A 215 5.87 0.04 -14.14
C PHE A 215 5.36 1.25 -13.33
N ASP A 216 5.62 2.47 -13.78
CA ASP A 216 5.11 3.67 -13.11
C ASP A 216 3.57 3.73 -13.12
N TRP A 217 2.96 3.42 -14.27
CA TRP A 217 1.50 3.42 -14.40
C TRP A 217 0.85 2.32 -13.56
N MET A 218 1.43 1.11 -13.54
CA MET A 218 0.93 0.02 -12.71
C MET A 218 1.03 0.36 -11.22
N PHE A 219 2.14 0.98 -10.79
CA PHE A 219 2.32 1.40 -9.41
C PHE A 219 1.31 2.48 -8.99
N ILE A 220 1.16 3.54 -9.79
CA ILE A 220 0.20 4.62 -9.52
C ILE A 220 -1.24 4.09 -9.58
N GLY A 221 -1.54 3.21 -10.54
CA GLY A 221 -2.83 2.55 -10.68
C GLY A 221 -3.18 1.70 -9.46
N ASN A 222 -2.26 0.83 -9.01
CA ASN A 222 -2.46 0.01 -7.82
C ASN A 222 -2.79 0.91 -6.62
N MET A 223 -1.95 1.92 -6.34
CA MET A 223 -2.20 2.85 -5.24
C MET A 223 -3.55 3.57 -5.32
N PHE A 224 -3.94 4.00 -6.52
CA PHE A 224 -5.24 4.64 -6.73
C PHE A 224 -6.38 3.69 -6.38
N PHE A 225 -6.34 2.46 -6.89
CA PHE A 225 -7.37 1.46 -6.61
C PHE A 225 -7.39 1.05 -5.15
N THR A 226 -6.24 0.80 -4.51
CA THR A 226 -6.15 0.48 -3.08
C THR A 226 -6.90 1.51 -2.23
N VAL A 227 -6.67 2.81 -2.48
CA VAL A 227 -7.30 3.90 -1.73
C VAL A 227 -8.80 3.99 -2.04
N VAL A 228 -9.18 3.97 -3.32
CA VAL A 228 -10.58 4.10 -3.74
C VAL A 228 -11.42 2.93 -3.23
N THR A 229 -10.94 1.69 -3.39
CA THR A 229 -11.67 0.51 -2.91
C THR A 229 -11.78 0.51 -1.39
N GLY A 230 -10.75 0.96 -0.67
CA GLY A 230 -10.80 1.10 0.79
C GLY A 230 -11.88 2.09 1.26
N ILE A 231 -12.01 3.24 0.59
CA ILE A 231 -13.09 4.20 0.85
C ILE A 231 -14.45 3.58 0.52
N LEU A 232 -14.58 2.92 -0.63
CA LEU A 232 -15.82 2.28 -1.06
C LEU A 232 -16.25 1.15 -0.12
N CYS A 233 -15.33 0.41 0.49
CA CYS A 233 -15.63 -0.54 1.55
C CYS A 233 -16.40 0.12 2.71
N GLN A 234 -16.02 1.33 3.11
CA GLN A 234 -16.76 2.03 4.14
C GLN A 234 -18.12 2.51 3.64
N VAL A 235 -18.16 3.13 2.46
CA VAL A 235 -19.38 3.70 1.87
C VAL A 235 -20.45 2.63 1.71
N PHE A 236 -20.14 1.49 1.08
CA PHE A 236 -21.12 0.44 0.83
C PHE A 236 -21.53 -0.31 2.10
N ARG A 237 -20.64 -0.47 3.07
CA ARG A 237 -20.98 -1.06 4.37
C ARG A 237 -21.93 -0.16 5.17
N VAL A 238 -21.68 1.15 5.19
CA VAL A 238 -22.54 2.12 5.90
C VAL A 238 -23.87 2.32 5.16
N GLY A 239 -23.86 2.30 3.83
CA GLY A 239 -25.07 2.32 2.99
C GLY A 239 -25.83 0.99 2.96
N ASP A 240 -25.44 0.02 3.78
CA ASP A 240 -26.08 -1.29 3.92
C ASP A 240 -26.21 -2.13 2.63
N HIS A 241 -25.31 -1.90 1.66
CA HIS A 241 -25.25 -2.61 0.38
C HIS A 241 -24.29 -3.81 0.45
N ALA A 242 -24.74 -4.94 0.99
CA ALA A 242 -23.91 -6.12 1.26
C ALA A 242 -23.10 -6.60 0.04
N ASN A 243 -23.75 -6.84 -1.11
CA ASN A 243 -23.06 -7.32 -2.32
C ASN A 243 -21.92 -6.39 -2.75
N LEU A 244 -22.17 -5.07 -2.74
CA LEU A 244 -21.17 -4.08 -3.12
C LEU A 244 -20.06 -3.97 -2.07
N ALA A 245 -20.40 -4.05 -0.78
CA ALA A 245 -19.43 -4.00 0.31
C ALA A 245 -18.45 -5.19 0.24
N PHE A 246 -18.94 -6.42 0.10
CA PHE A 246 -18.08 -7.59 0.02
C PHE A 246 -17.30 -7.66 -1.31
N LEU A 247 -17.90 -7.23 -2.43
CA LEU A 247 -17.18 -7.13 -3.70
C LEU A 247 -16.03 -6.12 -3.62
N THR A 248 -16.28 -4.92 -3.11
CA THR A 248 -15.20 -3.92 -2.99
C THR A 248 -14.17 -4.32 -1.95
N TYR A 249 -14.55 -5.03 -0.89
CA TYR A 249 -13.60 -5.56 0.07
C TYR A 249 -12.70 -6.63 -0.54
N TYR A 250 -13.26 -7.54 -1.34
CA TYR A 250 -12.45 -8.48 -2.12
C TYR A 250 -11.45 -7.75 -3.04
N ILE A 251 -11.91 -6.78 -3.84
CA ILE A 251 -11.03 -6.01 -4.72
C ILE A 251 -9.97 -5.27 -3.91
N HIS A 252 -10.34 -4.71 -2.75
CA HIS A 252 -9.40 -4.02 -1.87
C HIS A 252 -8.30 -4.96 -1.38
N LEU A 253 -8.65 -6.16 -0.90
CA LEU A 253 -7.68 -7.16 -0.47
C LEU A 253 -6.73 -7.58 -1.61
N VAL A 254 -7.20 -7.65 -2.85
CA VAL A 254 -6.34 -7.96 -4.01
C VAL A 254 -5.34 -6.84 -4.33
N MET A 255 -5.70 -5.58 -4.04
CA MET A 255 -4.88 -4.40 -4.35
C MET A 255 -3.91 -3.99 -3.23
N VAL A 256 -4.04 -4.57 -2.04
CA VAL A 256 -3.16 -4.36 -0.88
C VAL A 256 -1.97 -5.32 -0.95
#